data_AF-A0A379W119-F1
#
_entry.id   AF-A0A379W119-F1
#
_cell.length_a   1.000
_cell.length_b   1.000
_cell.length_c   1.000
_cell.angle_alpha   90.00
_cell.angle_beta   90.00
_cell.angle_gamma   90.00
#
_symmetry.space_group_name_H-M   'P 1'
#
loop_
_entity.id
_entity.type
_entity.pdbx_description
1 polymer ?
#
loop_
_entity_poly.entity_id
_entity_poly.type
_entity_poly.pdbx_seq_one_letter_code
_entity_poly.pdbx_strand_id
1 'polypeptide(L)' 'MTSLTLVPVPPVAQLEGVSQHYGKTVALNNITLDIPARSMVG' A
#
# COMPACT_ATOMS: atom_id res chain seq x y z
N MET A 1 5.47 -2.29 -34.87
CA MET A 1 4.99 -2.77 -33.57
C MET A 1 5.29 -1.66 -32.55
N THR A 2 4.30 -0.86 -32.18
CA THR A 2 4.48 0.21 -31.18
C THR A 2 4.37 -0.39 -29.79
N SER A 3 5.44 -0.28 -29.00
CA SER A 3 5.44 -0.67 -27.59
C SER A 3 4.72 0.40 -26.77
N LEU A 4 3.72 -0.01 -25.97
CA LEU A 4 3.09 0.87 -24.99
C LEU A 4 3.91 0.84 -23.70
N THR A 5 4.39 2.01 -23.27
CA THR A 5 5.05 2.16 -21.96
C THR A 5 3.98 2.34 -20.89
N LEU A 6 3.93 1.43 -19.92
CA LEU A 6 3.11 1.61 -18.72
C LEU A 6 3.76 2.68 -17.83
N VAL A 7 3.05 3.80 -17.63
CA VAL A 7 3.43 4.80 -16.64
C VAL A 7 2.82 4.38 -15.30
N PRO A 8 3.63 4.15 -14.25
CA PRO A 8 3.10 3.85 -12.92
C PRO A 8 2.26 5.02 -12.44
N VAL A 9 0.98 4.76 -12.15
CA VAL A 9 0.11 5.75 -11.50
C VAL A 9 0.51 5.78 -10.02
N PRO A 10 0.81 6.97 -9.45
CA PRO A 10 1.18 7.06 -8.05
C PRO A 10 0.04 6.57 -7.15
N PRO A 11 0.35 6.00 -5.98
CA PRO A 11 -0.68 5.60 -5.03
C PRO A 11 -1.48 6.82 -4.57
N VAL A 12 -2.77 6.61 -4.30
CA VAL A 12 -3.64 7.63 -3.70
C VAL A 12 -3.53 7.66 -2.18
N ALA A 13 -3.05 6.56 -1.58
CA ALA A 13 -2.70 6.49 -0.17
C ALA A 13 -1.55 5.50 0.02
N GLN A 14 -0.72 5.75 1.03
CA GLN A 14 0.42 4.91 1.38
C GLN A 14 0.47 4.70 2.89
N LEU A 15 0.68 3.45 3.29
CA LEU A 15 1.14 3.08 4.62
C LEU A 15 2.65 2.84 4.52
N GLU A 16 3.44 3.45 5.41
CA GLU A 16 4.88 3.26 5.45
C GLU A 16 5.30 2.86 6.86
N GLY A 17 5.80 1.63 7.02
CA GLY A 17 6.29 1.12 8.31
C GLY A 17 5.26 1.12 9.45
N VAL A 18 3.97 1.06 9.13
CA VAL A 18 2.88 1.23 10.10
C VAL A 18 2.84 0.05 11.05
N SER A 19 2.91 0.34 12.35
CA SER A 19 2.80 -0.64 13.42
C SER A 19 1.69 -0.24 14.39
N GLN A 20 0.98 -1.22 14.93
CA GLN A 20 -0.13 -1.01 15.85
C GLN A 20 -0.19 -2.14 16.87
N HIS A 21 -0.36 -1.77 18.14
CA HIS A 21 -0.43 -2.72 19.25
C HIS A 21 -1.64 -2.41 20.12
N TYR A 22 -2.33 -3.47 20.54
CA TYR A 22 -3.40 -3.43 21.54
C TYR A 22 -2.95 -4.17 22.78
N GLY A 23 -2.39 -3.44 23.74
CA GLY A 23 -1.78 -4.02 24.93
C GLY A 23 -0.63 -4.96 24.56
N LYS A 24 -0.81 -6.26 24.86
CA LYS A 24 0.18 -7.30 24.49
C LYS A 24 0.02 -7.81 23.06
N THR A 25 -1.09 -7.51 22.39
CA THR A 25 -1.37 -8.01 21.03
C THR A 25 -0.75 -7.07 20.00
N VAL A 26 0.01 -7.63 19.06
CA VAL A 26 0.48 -6.90 17.87
C VAL A 26 -0.59 -6.99 16.79
N ALA A 27 -1.21 -5.87 16.43
CA ALA A 27 -2.24 -5.79 15.41
C ALA A 27 -1.65 -5.53 14.01
N LEU A 28 -0.65 -4.65 13.92
CA LEU A 28 0.11 -4.36 12.71
C LEU A 28 1.60 -4.32 13.07
N ASN A 29 2.46 -4.89 12.23
CA ASN A 29 3.90 -4.95 12.47
C ASN A 29 4.66 -4.47 11.22
N ASN A 30 5.11 -3.22 11.25
CA ASN A 30 5.91 -2.59 10.21
C ASN A 30 5.35 -2.78 8.79
N ILE A 31 4.06 -2.49 8.62
CA ILE A 31 3.33 -2.67 7.37
C ILE A 31 3.60 -1.51 6.41
N THR A 32 4.02 -1.85 5.19
CA THR A 32 4.10 -0.92 4.07
C THR A 32 3.14 -1.36 2.98
N LEU A 33 2.29 -0.45 2.52
CA LEU A 33 1.25 -0.73 1.53
C LEU A 33 0.94 0.50 0.68
N ASP A 34 0.93 0.31 -0.64
CA ASP A 34 0.46 1.30 -1.59
C ASP A 34 -0.99 1.00 -2.00
N ILE A 35 -1.85 2.01 -1.92
CA ILE A 35 -3.26 1.92 -2.30
C ILE A 35 -3.43 2.72 -3.61
N PRO A 36 -3.65 2.06 -4.76
CA PRO A 36 -3.87 2.74 -6.03
C PRO A 36 -5.32 3.24 -6.15
N ALA A 37 -5.53 4.21 -7.04
CA ALA A 37 -6.85 4.77 -7.28
C ALA A 37 -7.85 3.68 -7.74
N ARG A 38 -9.08 3.73 -7.23
CA ARG A 38 -10.23 2.93 -7.70
C ARG A 38 -10.06 1.41 -7.56
N SER A 39 -9.16 0.95 -6.69
CA SER A 39 -8.92 -0.47 -6.43
C SER A 39 -9.16 -0.81 -4.97
N MET A 40 -9.70 -1.99 -4.72
CA MET A 40 -9.63 -2.62 -3.41
C MET A 40 -8.30 -3.38 -3.32
N VAL A 41 -7.57 -3.19 -2.23
CA VAL A 41 -6.35 -3.94 -1.91
C VAL A 41 -6.58 -4.64 -0.58
N GLY A 42 -6.37 -5.95 -0.52
CA GLY A 42 -6.64 -6.78 0.65
C GLY A 42 -5.90 -8.11 0.58
#